data_AF-A0A7X6MY36-F1
#
_entry.id   AF-A0A7X6MY36-F1
#
_cell.length_a   1.000
_cell.length_b   1.000
_cell.length_c   1.000
_cell.angle_alpha   90.00
_cell.angle_beta   90.00
_cell.angle_gamma   90.00
#
_symmetry.space_group_name_H-M   'P 1'
#
loop_
_entity.id
_entity.type
_entity.pdbx_description
1 polymer ?
#
loop_
_entity_poly.entity_id
_entity_poly.type
_entity_poly.pdbx_seq_one_letter_code
_entity_poly.pdbx_strand_id
1 'polypeptide(L)' 'MKEWDYLNNVLLLNPSEISESNTKSVWWICQNDSNHHYKMSIYKRIQCEKRSKEPCSICKGRRRKREHFLPFK' A
#
# COMPACT_ATOMS: atom_id res chain seq x y z
N MET A 1 2.35 -13.00 3.29
CA MET A 1 1.59 -13.38 2.07
C MET A 1 0.15 -12.82 2.00
N LYS A 2 -0.36 -12.05 2.98
CA LYS A 2 -1.75 -11.52 2.95
C LYS A 2 -1.93 -10.12 2.33
N GLU A 3 -0.86 -9.51 1.84
CA GLU A 3 -0.89 -8.09 1.41
C GLU A 3 -1.00 -7.89 -0.09
N TRP A 4 -0.81 -8.93 -0.89
CA TRP A 4 -0.93 -8.84 -2.35
C TRP A 4 -2.39 -9.01 -2.74
N ASP A 5 -2.90 -8.09 -3.53
CA ASP A 5 -4.27 -8.18 -4.04
C ASP A 5 -4.30 -9.02 -5.32
N TYR A 6 -4.52 -10.33 -5.18
CA TYR A 6 -4.51 -11.26 -6.32
C TYR A 6 -5.60 -10.93 -7.35
N LEU A 7 -6.80 -10.56 -6.90
CA LEU A 7 -7.92 -10.27 -7.80
C LEU A 7 -7.64 -9.01 -8.63
N ASN A 8 -7.16 -7.94 -8.00
CA ASN A 8 -6.89 -6.70 -8.71
C ASN A 8 -5.59 -6.71 -9.53
N ASN A 9 -4.67 -7.64 -9.26
CA ASN A 9 -3.40 -7.74 -9.98
C ASN A 9 -3.36 -8.83 -11.07
N VAL A 10 -4.41 -9.65 -11.20
CA VAL A 10 -4.43 -10.82 -12.12
C VAL A 10 -4.12 -10.46 -13.58
N LEU A 11 -4.54 -9.27 -14.04
CA LEU A 11 -4.27 -8.78 -15.39
C LEU A 11 -3.11 -7.76 -15.48
N LEU A 12 -2.53 -7.38 -14.33
CA LEU A 12 -1.55 -6.29 -14.25
C LEU A 12 -0.10 -6.79 -14.19
N LEU A 13 0.14 -7.84 -13.41
CA LEU A 13 1.49 -8.35 -13.19
C LEU A 13 1.48 -9.78 -12.66
N ASN A 14 2.23 -10.66 -13.32
CA ASN A 14 2.51 -11.98 -12.79
C ASN A 14 3.46 -11.90 -11.60
N PRO A 15 3.18 -12.58 -10.47
CA PRO A 15 4.09 -12.61 -9.31
C PRO A 15 5.51 -13.07 -9.63
N SER A 16 5.65 -13.94 -10.63
CA SER A 16 6.95 -14.45 -11.11
C SER A 16 7.82 -13.40 -11.81
N GLU A 17 7.23 -12.29 -12.26
CA GLU A 17 7.93 -11.19 -12.94
C GLU A 17 8.23 -10.01 -11.99
N ILE A 18 7.99 -10.18 -10.69
CA ILE A 18 8.23 -9.16 -9.68
C ILE A 18 9.74 -9.06 -9.40
N SER A 19 10.34 -7.93 -9.80
CA SER A 19 11.68 -7.53 -9.39
C SER A 19 11.62 -6.38 -8.38
N GLU A 20 12.61 -6.30 -7.48
CA GLU A 20 12.70 -5.24 -6.45
C GLU A 20 12.80 -3.83 -7.05
N SER A 21 13.35 -3.70 -8.25
CA SER A 21 13.47 -2.44 -8.98
C SER A 21 12.22 -2.07 -9.77
N ASN A 22 11.17 -2.90 -9.74
CA ASN A 22 9.99 -2.69 -10.54
C ASN A 22 9.18 -1.47 -10.04
N THR A 23 9.01 -0.49 -10.93
CA THR A 23 8.26 0.74 -10.67
C THR A 23 6.78 0.62 -11.04
N LYS A 24 6.34 -0.52 -11.61
CA LYS A 24 4.92 -0.78 -11.90
C LYS A 24 4.09 -0.69 -10.63
N SER A 25 3.00 0.06 -10.73
CA SER A 25 2.03 0.23 -9.65
C SER A 25 1.04 -0.92 -9.64
N VAL A 26 0.95 -1.57 -8.49
CA VAL A 26 0.09 -2.74 -8.26
C VAL A 26 -0.74 -2.51 -7.01
N TRP A 27 -1.77 -3.32 -6.84
CA TRP A 27 -2.69 -3.22 -5.72
C TRP A 27 -2.19 -4.01 -4.52
N TRP A 28 -2.32 -3.38 -3.36
CA TRP A 28 -1.94 -3.93 -2.07
C TRP A 28 -3.10 -3.85 -1.09
N ILE A 29 -3.16 -4.83 -0.20
CA ILE A 29 -4.03 -4.89 0.95
C ILE A 29 -3.21 -4.43 2.17
N CYS A 30 -3.79 -3.55 3.00
CA CYS A 30 -3.11 -3.06 4.19
C CYS A 30 -3.05 -4.13 5.29
N GLN A 31 -1.94 -4.18 6.04
CA GLN A 31 -1.81 -5.07 7.20
C GLN A 31 -2.75 -4.69 8.34
N ASN A 32 -2.98 -3.39 8.53
CA ASN A 32 -3.74 -2.89 9.67
C ASN A 32 -5.25 -3.01 9.45
N ASP A 33 -5.71 -2.98 8.21
CA ASP A 33 -7.13 -3.07 7.86
C ASP A 33 -7.28 -3.68 6.46
N SER A 34 -7.85 -4.88 6.40
CA SER A 34 -8.04 -5.61 5.14
C SER A 34 -9.01 -4.93 4.17
N ASN A 35 -9.82 -3.97 4.62
CA ASN A 35 -10.68 -3.17 3.74
C ASN A 35 -9.92 -2.08 2.98
N HIS A 36 -8.68 -1.80 3.38
CA HIS A 36 -7.85 -0.81 2.69
C HIS A 36 -7.09 -1.46 1.53
N HIS A 37 -7.65 -1.30 0.34
CA HIS A 37 -7.00 -1.62 -0.92
C HIS A 37 -6.38 -0.35 -1.50
N TYR A 38 -5.09 -0.36 -1.83
CA TYR A 38 -4.38 0.81 -2.34
C TYR A 38 -3.34 0.47 -3.40
N LYS A 39 -3.14 1.38 -4.34
CA LYS A 39 -2.10 1.26 -5.37
C LYS A 39 -0.77 1.79 -4.87
N MET A 40 0.29 1.03 -5.08
CA MET A 40 1.66 1.50 -4.90
C MET A 40 2.63 0.68 -5.75
N SER A 41 3.71 1.31 -6.22
CA SER A 41 4.77 0.58 -6.91
C SER A 41 5.52 -0.35 -5.96
N ILE A 42 5.96 -1.51 -6.45
CA ILE A 42 6.77 -2.48 -5.71
C ILE A 42 8.01 -1.81 -5.12
N TYR A 43 8.77 -1.07 -5.93
CA TYR A 43 9.95 -0.32 -5.48
C TYR A 43 9.65 0.59 -4.28
N LYS A 44 8.62 1.46 -4.37
CA LYS A 44 8.23 2.33 -3.24
C LYS A 44 7.77 1.55 -2.02
N ARG A 45 7.14 0.39 -2.19
CA ARG A 45 6.74 -0.46 -1.07
C ARG A 45 7.94 -0.99 -0.31
N ILE A 46 8.90 -1.57 -1.03
CA ILE A 46 10.15 -2.06 -0.46
C ILE A 46 10.89 -0.91 0.26
N GLN A 47 10.91 0.30 -0.32
CA GLN A 47 11.48 1.47 0.35
C GLN A 47 10.72 1.88 1.63
N CYS A 48 9.39 1.74 1.66
CA CYS A 48 8.61 2.00 2.87
C CYS A 48 8.93 0.97 3.96
N GLU A 49 9.00 -0.31 3.60
CA GLU A 49 9.35 -1.41 4.50
C GLU A 49 10.77 -1.26 5.06
N LYS A 50 11.77 -0.99 4.21
CA LYS A 50 13.16 -0.72 4.62
C LYS A 50 13.28 0.49 5.56
N ARG A 51 12.34 1.43 5.51
CA ARG A 51 12.30 2.63 6.37
C ARG A 51 11.33 2.51 7.54
N SER A 52 10.71 1.34 7.73
CA SER A 52 9.66 1.10 8.73
C SER A 52 8.54 2.15 8.68
N LYS A 53 8.16 2.58 7.47
CA LYS A 53 7.08 3.55 7.23
C LYS A 53 5.81 2.86 6.77
N GLU A 54 4.66 3.32 7.28
CA GLU A 54 3.33 2.86 6.86
C GLU A 54 3.16 3.00 5.33
N PRO A 55 3.01 1.90 4.56
CA PRO A 55 2.86 1.96 3.12
C PRO A 55 1.45 2.40 2.68
N CYS A 56 0.41 2.12 3.48
CA CYS A 56 -0.97 2.37 3.11
C CYS A 56 -1.28 3.88 3.03
N SER A 57 -1.65 4.34 1.83
CA SER A 57 -2.03 5.74 1.60
C SER A 57 -3.28 6.14 2.38
N ILE A 58 -4.21 5.21 2.59
CA ILE A 58 -5.44 5.43 3.36
C ILE A 58 -5.11 5.61 4.85
N CYS A 59 -4.27 4.74 5.43
CA CYS A 59 -3.81 4.88 6.82
C CYS A 59 -3.04 6.18 7.03
N LYS A 60 -2.16 6.54 6.10
CA LYS A 60 -1.47 7.85 6.09
C LYS A 60 -2.44 9.03 6.05
N GLY A 61 -3.49 8.96 5.22
CA GLY A 61 -4.52 9.98 5.12
C GLY A 61 -5.33 10.13 6.41
N ARG A 62 -5.76 9.02 7.03
CA ARG A 62 -6.46 9.02 8.32
C ARG A 62 -5.61 9.63 9.44
N ARG A 63 -4.29 9.34 9.47
CA ARG A 63 -3.35 9.94 10.41
C ARG A 63 -3.30 11.46 10.29
N ARG A 64 -3.12 12.00 9.07
CA ARG A 64 -3.11 13.46 8.85
C ARG A 64 -4.43 14.14 9.23
N LYS A 65 -5.57 13.49 8.96
CA LYS A 65 -6.88 14.02 9.36
C LYS A 65 -6.96 14.20 10.88
N ARG A 66 -6.52 13.21 11.66
CA ARG A 66 -6.48 13.32 13.12
C ARG A 66 -5.49 14.39 13.62
N GLU A 67 -4.35 14.55 12.94
CA GLU A 67 -3.31 15.52 13.32
C GLU A 67 -3.73 16.97 13.03
N HIS A 68 -4.41 17.24 11.91
CA HIS A 68 -4.69 18.62 11.46
C HIS A 68 -6.15 19.05 11.54
N PHE A 69 -7.10 18.11 11.39
CA PHE A 69 -8.52 18.40 11.50
C PHE A 69 -9.00 17.89 12.85
N LEU A 70 -8.94 18.75 13.87
CA LEU A 70 -9.63 18.50 15.13
C LEU A 70 -11.12 18.32 14.80
N PRO A 71 -11.76 17.21 15.22
CA PRO A 71 -13.20 17.10 15.08
C PRO A 71 -13.81 18.25 15.90
N PHE A 72 -14.54 19.14 15.22
CA PHE A 72 -15.46 20.02 15.92
C PHE A 72 -16.44 19.12 16.67
N LYS A 73 -16.39 19.18 18.00
CA LYS A 73 -17.40 18.58 18.88
C LYS A 73 -18.67 19.40 18.85
#